data_AF-A0A2G9U4P7-F1
#
_entry.id   AF-A0A2G9U4P7-F1
#
_cell.length_a   1.000
_cell.length_b   1.000
_cell.length_c   1.000
_cell.angle_alpha   90.00
_cell.angle_beta   90.00
_cell.angle_gamma   90.00
#
_symmetry.space_group_name_H-M   'P 1'
#
loop_
_entity.id
_entity.type
_entity.pdbx_description
1 polymer ?
#
loop_
_entity_poly.entity_id
_entity_poly.type
_entity_poly.pdbx_seq_one_letter_code
_entity_poly.pdbx_strand_id
1 'polypeptide(L)'
;MKNLFKDLGFEVGRQHRLVQTEYLSTFGYMSKPKAPVGSGDKPTEPTKYDLQAALKRFQEAFLLYPSGVIDVPTLAKMSEYRCANRDMYNGAQLRNLPKKHLWNKKTILWNLSSNPSSLSLAQTREACDEAFEKWRKATGMDFLETKNASKADIVISFSDLGDDFDNGEFFVVPGVL
;
A
#
# COMPACT_ATOMS: atom_id res chain seq x y z
N MET A 1 -31.62 -1.25 28.76
CA MET A 1 -31.50 -1.73 27.35
C MET A 1 -31.36 -0.61 26.31
N LYS A 2 -32.08 0.52 26.36
CA LYS A 2 -31.98 1.59 25.34
C LYS A 2 -30.57 2.22 25.20
N ASN A 3 -29.81 2.33 26.30
CA ASN A 3 -28.46 2.89 26.27
C ASN A 3 -27.45 1.93 25.62
N LEU A 4 -27.57 0.62 25.88
CA LEU A 4 -26.69 -0.41 25.34
C LEU A 4 -26.69 -0.43 23.79
N PHE A 5 -27.84 -0.31 23.15
CA PHE A 5 -27.92 -0.26 21.67
C PHE A 5 -27.33 1.02 21.08
N LYS A 6 -27.44 2.15 21.81
CA LYS A 6 -26.85 3.43 21.40
C LYS A 6 -25.32 3.39 21.54
N ASP A 7 -24.84 2.77 22.61
CA ASP A 7 -23.41 2.61 22.90
C ASP A 7 -22.77 1.62 21.90
N LEU A 8 -23.44 0.50 21.59
CA LEU A 8 -23.02 -0.44 20.54
C LEU A 8 -23.00 0.21 19.15
N GLY A 9 -24.01 1.01 18.80
CA GLY A 9 -24.03 1.75 17.53
C GLY A 9 -22.91 2.79 17.43
N PHE A 10 -22.56 3.42 18.55
CA PHE A 10 -21.45 4.37 18.64
C PHE A 10 -20.08 3.67 18.51
N GLU A 11 -19.93 2.51 19.13
CA GLU A 11 -18.70 1.72 19.11
C GLU A 11 -18.45 1.08 17.73
N VAL A 12 -19.49 0.51 17.10
CA VAL A 12 -19.42 0.00 15.72
C VAL A 12 -19.11 1.14 14.73
N GLY A 13 -19.76 2.30 14.89
CA GLY A 13 -19.50 3.48 14.08
C GLY A 13 -18.07 4.01 14.23
N ARG A 14 -17.49 3.93 15.43
CA ARG A 14 -16.09 4.27 15.69
C ARG A 14 -15.15 3.28 15.02
N GLN A 15 -15.38 1.98 15.16
CA GLN A 15 -14.54 0.94 14.57
C GLN A 15 -14.52 1.02 13.04
N HIS A 16 -15.67 1.23 12.42
CA HIS A 16 -15.77 1.40 10.96
C HIS A 16 -14.98 2.63 10.50
N ARG A 17 -15.07 3.75 11.22
CA ARG A 17 -14.29 4.96 10.91
C ARG A 17 -12.78 4.73 11.01
N LEU A 18 -12.32 4.02 12.05
CA LEU A 18 -10.90 3.73 12.24
C LEU A 18 -10.33 2.92 11.08
N VAL A 19 -11.03 1.88 10.64
CA VAL A 19 -10.60 1.05 9.49
C VAL A 19 -10.51 1.88 8.19
N GLN A 20 -11.47 2.80 7.98
CA GLN A 20 -11.45 3.70 6.82
C GLN A 20 -10.29 4.68 6.85
N THR A 21 -10.10 5.34 8.00
CA THR A 21 -8.99 6.26 8.23
C THR A 21 -7.67 5.57 7.97
N GLU A 22 -7.50 4.35 8.51
CA GLU A 22 -6.29 3.57 8.34
C GLU A 22 -6.05 3.32 6.85
N TYR A 23 -6.96 2.65 6.17
CA TYR A 23 -6.85 2.34 4.73
C TYR A 23 -6.50 3.57 3.89
N LEU A 24 -7.27 4.66 4.04
CA LEU A 24 -7.09 5.87 3.24
C LEU A 24 -5.76 6.56 3.54
N SER A 25 -5.27 6.47 4.77
CA SER A 25 -3.97 7.02 5.15
C SER A 25 -2.80 6.13 4.70
N THR A 26 -2.96 4.80 4.74
CA THR A 26 -1.96 3.81 4.28
C THR A 26 -1.64 4.04 2.80
N PHE A 27 -2.66 4.16 1.96
CA PHE A 27 -2.49 4.42 0.52
C PHE A 27 -2.33 5.91 0.17
N GLY A 28 -2.30 6.78 1.19
CA GLY A 28 -1.91 8.18 1.08
C GLY A 28 -2.97 9.14 0.54
N TYR A 29 -4.25 8.76 0.54
CA TYR A 29 -5.39 9.64 0.17
C TYR A 29 -5.64 10.77 1.19
N MET A 30 -5.05 10.64 2.37
CA MET A 30 -5.03 11.64 3.44
C MET A 30 -3.77 11.48 4.30
N SER A 31 -3.46 12.51 5.08
CA SER A 31 -2.41 12.45 6.09
C SER A 31 -2.78 11.50 7.22
N LYS A 32 -1.81 10.75 7.74
CA LYS A 32 -1.99 10.03 9.01
C LYS A 32 -2.31 11.03 10.13
N PRO A 33 -3.22 10.71 11.07
CA PRO A 33 -3.46 11.54 12.25
C PRO A 33 -2.13 11.73 13.00
N LYS A 34 -1.73 12.98 13.21
CA LYS A 34 -0.51 13.27 13.99
C LYS A 34 -0.83 13.12 15.47
N ALA A 35 0.01 12.38 16.21
CA ALA A 35 0.08 12.57 17.66
C ALA A 35 0.58 14.00 17.92
N PRO A 36 0.00 14.76 18.87
CA PRO A 36 0.47 16.10 19.20
C PRO A 36 1.92 16.02 19.66
N VAL A 37 2.78 16.84 19.06
CA VAL A 37 4.17 16.96 19.50
C VAL A 37 4.16 17.83 20.77
N GLY A 38 4.40 17.21 21.92
CA GLY A 38 4.72 17.92 23.16
C GLY A 38 3.55 18.36 24.05
N SER A 39 2.30 18.02 23.72
CA SER A 39 1.19 18.12 24.67
C SER A 39 0.56 16.74 24.83
N GLY A 40 0.20 16.35 26.06
CA GLY A 40 -0.45 15.07 26.38
C GLY A 40 -1.87 14.92 25.80
N ASP A 41 -2.16 15.62 24.71
CA ASP A 41 -3.42 15.58 24.00
C ASP A 41 -3.46 14.35 23.09
N LYS A 42 -4.65 13.78 22.90
CA LYS A 42 -4.85 12.65 21.99
C LYS A 42 -4.64 13.10 20.54
N PRO A 43 -4.17 12.21 19.63
CA PRO A 43 -4.16 12.47 18.19
C PRO A 43 -5.49 13.06 17.74
N THR A 44 -5.44 14.16 16.98
CA THR A 44 -6.67 14.76 16.45
C THR A 44 -7.27 13.83 15.41
N GLU A 45 -8.38 13.18 15.78
CA GLU A 45 -9.15 12.31 14.90
C GLU A 45 -9.58 13.09 13.64
N PRO A 46 -9.46 12.49 12.44
CA PRO A 46 -9.92 13.13 11.21
C PRO A 46 -11.39 13.50 11.28
N THR A 47 -11.74 14.67 10.76
CA THR A 47 -13.13 15.08 10.69
C THR A 47 -13.89 14.21 9.67
N LYS A 48 -15.22 14.21 9.76
CA LYS A 48 -16.06 13.57 8.74
C LYS A 48 -15.80 14.12 7.33
N TYR A 49 -15.48 15.42 7.23
CA TYR A 49 -15.21 16.07 5.95
C TYR A 49 -13.85 15.65 5.37
N ASP A 50 -12.83 15.48 6.22
CA ASP A 50 -11.52 14.99 5.79
C ASP A 50 -11.62 13.59 5.18
N LEU A 51 -12.37 12.70 5.84
CA LEU A 51 -12.63 11.34 5.36
C LEU A 51 -13.45 11.34 4.07
N GLN A 52 -14.49 12.17 3.99
CA GLN A 52 -15.28 12.29 2.78
C GLN A 52 -14.43 12.77 1.60
N ALA A 53 -13.54 13.74 1.81
CA ALA A 53 -12.63 14.20 0.77
C ALA A 53 -11.64 13.12 0.34
N ALA A 54 -11.08 12.36 1.30
CA ALA A 54 -10.19 11.25 1.02
C ALA A 54 -10.89 10.12 0.23
N LEU A 55 -12.13 9.78 0.59
CA LEU A 55 -12.94 8.81 -0.13
C LEU A 55 -13.22 9.24 -1.57
N LYS A 56 -13.51 10.52 -1.80
CA LYS A 56 -13.70 11.03 -3.18
C LYS A 56 -12.43 10.84 -4.02
N ARG A 57 -11.26 11.13 -3.47
CA ARG A 57 -9.97 10.90 -4.16
C ARG A 57 -9.76 9.42 -4.50
N PHE A 58 -10.07 8.52 -3.57
CA PHE A 58 -10.02 7.07 -3.82
C PHE A 58 -10.97 6.66 -4.93
N GLN A 59 -12.23 7.11 -4.86
CA GLN A 59 -13.24 6.81 -5.87
C GLN A 59 -12.81 7.31 -7.25
N GLU A 60 -12.29 8.54 -7.35
CA GLU A 60 -11.75 9.10 -8.60
C GLU A 60 -10.57 8.27 -9.14
N ALA A 61 -9.63 7.88 -8.29
CA ALA A 61 -8.46 7.09 -8.68
C ALA A 61 -8.84 5.71 -9.28
N PHE A 62 -9.94 5.12 -8.83
CA PHE A 62 -10.46 3.86 -9.32
C PHE A 62 -11.66 4.00 -10.27
N LEU A 63 -11.92 5.21 -10.77
CA LEU A 63 -12.99 5.52 -11.73
C LEU A 63 -14.40 5.14 -11.22
N LEU A 64 -14.61 5.22 -9.91
CA LEU A 64 -15.91 5.11 -9.26
C LEU A 64 -16.60 6.48 -9.17
N TYR A 65 -17.91 6.48 -8.94
CA TYR A 65 -18.63 7.73 -8.70
C TYR A 65 -18.15 8.38 -7.38
N PRO A 66 -17.69 9.65 -7.38
CA PRO A 66 -17.07 10.29 -6.22
C PRO A 66 -18.11 10.80 -5.21
N SER A 67 -18.88 9.88 -4.65
CA SER A 67 -19.92 10.13 -3.65
C SER A 67 -19.35 10.61 -2.31
N GLY A 68 -18.10 10.22 -1.99
CA GLY A 68 -17.48 10.42 -0.69
C GLY A 68 -18.09 9.58 0.43
N VAL A 69 -18.87 8.55 0.08
CA VAL A 69 -19.42 7.56 1.01
C VAL A 69 -18.97 6.17 0.60
N ILE A 70 -18.84 5.25 1.55
CA ILE A 70 -18.54 3.85 1.26
C ILE A 70 -19.83 3.16 0.84
N ASP A 71 -20.16 3.30 -0.44
CA ASP A 71 -21.17 2.50 -1.11
C ASP A 71 -20.65 1.09 -1.45
N VAL A 72 -21.55 0.21 -1.91
CA VAL A 72 -21.21 -1.19 -2.23
C VAL A 72 -20.05 -1.29 -3.24
N PRO A 73 -20.00 -0.52 -4.34
CA PRO A 73 -18.85 -0.53 -5.25
C PRO A 73 -17.54 -0.10 -4.58
N THR A 74 -17.58 0.95 -3.75
CA THR A 74 -16.39 1.44 -3.03
C THR A 74 -15.88 0.37 -2.05
N LEU A 75 -16.76 -0.25 -1.27
CA LEU A 75 -16.38 -1.31 -0.35
C LEU A 75 -15.80 -2.52 -1.08
N ALA A 76 -16.45 -2.95 -2.17
CA ALA A 76 -15.96 -4.06 -2.97
C ALA A 76 -14.54 -3.77 -3.48
N LYS A 77 -14.30 -2.56 -3.98
CA LYS A 77 -12.98 -2.16 -4.48
C LYS A 77 -11.92 -2.07 -3.38
N MET A 78 -12.27 -1.52 -2.22
CA MET A 78 -11.36 -1.47 -1.07
C MET A 78 -11.02 -2.86 -0.51
N SER A 79 -11.86 -3.88 -0.79
CA SER A 79 -11.67 -5.25 -0.30
C SER A 79 -10.84 -6.13 -1.24
N GLU A 80 -10.44 -5.63 -2.40
CA GLU A 80 -9.61 -6.39 -3.35
C GLU A 80 -8.15 -6.48 -2.88
N TYR A 81 -7.47 -7.57 -3.26
CA TYR A 81 -6.03 -7.66 -3.09
C TYR A 81 -5.30 -6.62 -3.95
N ARG A 82 -4.28 -5.96 -3.40
CA ARG A 82 -3.56 -4.86 -4.04
C ARG A 82 -2.12 -4.73 -3.56
N CYS A 83 -1.32 -3.98 -4.31
CA CYS A 83 0.04 -3.62 -3.92
C CYS A 83 0.05 -2.71 -2.68
N ALA A 84 1.06 -2.86 -1.82
CA ALA A 84 1.30 -2.01 -0.65
C ALA A 84 1.71 -0.56 -0.98
N ASN A 85 2.15 -0.29 -2.22
CA ASN A 85 2.58 1.03 -2.64
C ASN A 85 1.44 2.05 -2.50
N ARG A 86 1.78 3.26 -2.06
CA ARG A 86 0.81 4.35 -1.95
C ARG A 86 0.34 4.78 -3.33
N ASP A 87 -0.92 5.17 -3.43
CA ASP A 87 -1.49 5.77 -4.65
C ASP A 87 -1.22 7.28 -4.69
N MET A 88 -1.13 7.90 -3.52
CA MET A 88 -0.99 9.34 -3.33
C MET A 88 -0.03 9.65 -2.18
N TYR A 89 0.37 10.92 -2.06
CA TYR A 89 1.12 11.44 -0.94
C TYR A 89 0.30 12.51 -0.21
N ASN A 90 -0.32 12.12 0.91
CA ASN A 90 -1.17 12.98 1.74
C ASN A 90 -2.26 13.72 0.95
N GLY A 91 -2.95 13.00 0.07
CA GLY A 91 -4.04 13.51 -0.78
C GLY A 91 -3.58 14.25 -2.03
N ALA A 92 -2.27 14.34 -2.28
CA ALA A 92 -1.71 14.85 -3.51
C ALA A 92 -1.20 13.72 -4.42
N GLN A 93 -1.24 13.94 -5.73
CA GLN A 93 -0.67 13.01 -6.70
C GLN A 93 0.82 12.77 -6.43
N LEU A 94 1.28 11.53 -6.65
CA LEU A 94 2.70 11.21 -6.53
C LEU A 94 3.51 12.05 -7.51
N ARG A 95 4.61 12.61 -7.02
CA ARG A 95 5.53 13.37 -7.87
C ARG A 95 6.37 12.42 -8.69
N ASN A 96 6.64 12.78 -9.94
CA ASN A 96 7.61 12.07 -10.76
C ASN A 96 8.95 11.97 -10.04
N LEU A 97 9.56 10.79 -10.09
CA LEU A 97 10.87 10.57 -9.51
C LEU A 97 11.90 11.49 -10.19
N PRO A 98 12.73 12.21 -9.42
CA PRO A 98 13.84 12.96 -9.97
C PRO A 98 14.77 12.04 -10.78
N LYS A 99 15.37 12.55 -11.87
CA LYS A 99 16.23 11.76 -12.78
C LYS A 99 17.34 10.97 -12.09
N LYS A 100 17.85 11.46 -10.96
CA LYS A 100 18.89 10.77 -10.15
C LYS A 100 18.45 9.43 -9.56
N HIS A 101 17.14 9.18 -9.48
CA HIS A 101 16.57 7.91 -9.01
C HIS A 101 16.28 6.92 -10.15
N LEU A 102 16.47 7.34 -11.40
CA LEU A 102 16.32 6.46 -12.56
C LEU A 102 17.63 5.70 -12.79
N TRP A 103 17.51 4.43 -13.17
CA TRP A 103 18.65 3.64 -13.59
C TRP A 103 19.31 4.26 -14.83
N ASN A 104 20.60 4.57 -14.74
CA ASN A 104 21.39 5.14 -15.83
C ASN A 104 22.21 4.06 -16.59
N LYS A 105 21.78 2.80 -16.49
CA LYS A 105 22.46 1.65 -17.08
C LYS A 105 21.48 0.74 -17.81
N LYS A 106 21.97 0.01 -18.80
CA LYS A 106 21.16 -0.88 -19.63
C LYS A 106 20.95 -2.25 -19.01
N THR A 107 21.90 -2.74 -18.23
CA THR A 107 21.82 -4.06 -17.58
C THR A 107 21.58 -3.88 -16.09
N ILE A 108 20.44 -4.39 -15.63
CA ILE A 108 20.02 -4.44 -14.23
C ILE A 108 20.30 -5.85 -13.71
N LEU A 109 21.03 -5.93 -12.60
CA LEU A 109 21.30 -7.18 -11.91
C LEU A 109 20.23 -7.42 -10.88
N TRP A 110 19.65 -8.62 -10.87
CA TRP A 110 18.69 -9.01 -9.85
C TRP A 110 19.15 -10.24 -9.09
N ASN A 111 18.71 -10.39 -7.84
CA ASN A 111 19.01 -11.55 -7.02
C ASN A 111 17.75 -12.03 -6.31
N LEU A 112 17.58 -13.35 -6.26
CA LEU A 112 16.55 -14.00 -5.47
C LEU A 112 17.14 -14.49 -4.14
N SER A 113 16.84 -13.78 -3.06
CA SER A 113 17.36 -14.07 -1.72
C SER A 113 16.56 -15.15 -0.99
N SER A 114 15.25 -15.21 -1.25
CA SER A 114 14.36 -16.25 -0.72
C SER A 114 13.24 -16.55 -1.72
N ASN A 115 12.44 -17.57 -1.46
CA ASN A 115 11.25 -17.94 -2.21
C ASN A 115 10.07 -18.17 -1.23
N PRO A 116 8.82 -17.97 -1.66
CA PRO A 116 7.68 -18.23 -0.79
C PRO A 116 7.55 -19.74 -0.53
N SER A 117 6.94 -20.11 0.59
CA SER A 117 6.71 -21.52 0.97
C SER A 117 5.81 -22.27 -0.02
N SER A 118 4.99 -21.55 -0.79
CA SER A 118 4.06 -22.09 -1.78
C SER A 118 4.70 -22.46 -3.12
N LEU A 119 5.92 -21.98 -3.42
CA LEU A 119 6.60 -22.22 -4.69
C LEU A 119 8.02 -22.74 -4.47
N SER A 120 8.48 -23.63 -5.35
CA SER A 120 9.90 -23.99 -5.39
C SER A 120 10.77 -22.81 -5.84
N LEU A 121 12.06 -22.87 -5.54
CA LEU A 121 13.04 -21.89 -5.99
C LEU A 121 13.06 -21.75 -7.53
N ALA A 122 12.91 -22.85 -8.26
CA ALA A 122 12.89 -22.85 -9.72
C ALA A 122 11.65 -22.12 -10.26
N GLN A 123 10.46 -22.44 -9.75
CA GLN A 123 9.21 -21.75 -10.12
C GLN A 123 9.26 -20.26 -9.79
N THR A 124 9.87 -19.90 -8.65
CA THR A 124 9.99 -18.49 -8.24
C THR A 124 10.93 -17.72 -9.18
N ARG A 125 12.05 -18.34 -9.58
CA ARG A 125 12.96 -17.76 -10.58
C ARG A 125 12.29 -17.58 -11.93
N GLU A 126 11.56 -18.60 -12.39
CA GLU A 126 10.80 -18.54 -13.65
C GLU A 126 9.80 -17.39 -13.63
N ALA A 127 9.00 -17.26 -12.57
CA ALA A 127 8.06 -16.15 -12.41
C ALA A 127 8.74 -14.77 -12.40
N CYS A 128 9.91 -14.66 -11.76
CA CYS A 128 10.70 -13.42 -11.75
C CYS A 128 11.24 -13.09 -13.16
N ASP A 129 11.75 -14.08 -13.88
CA ASP A 129 12.27 -13.87 -15.24
C ASP A 129 11.17 -13.50 -16.23
N GLU A 130 9.98 -14.13 -16.14
CA GLU A 130 8.81 -13.75 -16.92
C GLU A 130 8.34 -12.31 -16.64
N ALA A 131 8.43 -11.87 -15.38
CA ALA A 131 8.12 -10.50 -15.01
C ALA A 131 9.13 -9.51 -15.62
N PHE A 132 10.43 -9.82 -15.56
CA PHE A 132 11.46 -8.99 -16.18
C PHE A 132 11.37 -8.99 -17.71
N GLU A 133 10.95 -10.08 -18.34
CA GLU A 133 10.76 -10.15 -19.78
C GLU A 133 9.76 -9.12 -20.30
N LYS A 134 8.70 -8.84 -19.53
CA LYS A 134 7.75 -7.76 -19.87
C LYS A 134 8.44 -6.39 -19.93
N TRP A 135 9.37 -6.14 -19.00
CA TRP A 135 10.15 -4.90 -18.97
C TRP A 135 11.22 -4.86 -20.06
N ARG A 136 11.91 -5.98 -20.34
CA ARG A 136 12.89 -6.07 -21.44
C ARG A 136 12.28 -5.61 -22.76
N LYS A 137 11.10 -6.13 -23.10
CA LYS A 137 10.36 -5.78 -24.32
C LYS A 137 9.97 -4.31 -24.42
N ALA A 138 9.62 -3.69 -23.29
CA ALA A 138 9.12 -2.31 -23.26
C ALA A 138 10.23 -1.25 -23.21
N THR A 139 11.39 -1.57 -22.63
CA THR A 139 12.43 -0.58 -22.34
C THR A 139 13.73 -0.80 -23.11
N GLY A 140 13.98 -2.01 -23.62
CA GLY A 140 15.28 -2.40 -24.17
C GLY A 140 16.39 -2.52 -23.12
N MET A 141 16.03 -2.59 -21.83
CA MET A 141 16.95 -2.92 -20.74
C MET A 141 17.08 -4.43 -20.60
N ASP A 142 18.25 -4.89 -20.16
CA ASP A 142 18.51 -6.28 -19.80
C ASP A 142 18.38 -6.48 -18.29
N PHE A 143 17.91 -7.66 -17.90
CA PHE A 143 17.82 -8.10 -16.51
C PHE A 143 18.55 -9.43 -16.38
N LEU A 144 19.58 -9.50 -15.54
CA LEU A 144 20.40 -10.70 -15.36
C LEU A 144 20.44 -11.12 -13.89
N GLU A 145 20.19 -12.41 -13.63
CA GLU A 145 20.30 -12.94 -12.28
C GLU A 145 21.77 -13.00 -11.84
N THR A 146 22.05 -12.54 -10.62
CA THR A 146 23.34 -12.71 -9.94
C THR A 146 23.14 -13.54 -8.68
N LYS A 147 24.13 -14.38 -8.34
CA LYS A 147 24.17 -15.11 -7.05
C LYS A 147 24.63 -14.23 -5.89
N ASN A 148 25.17 -13.03 -6.19
CA ASN A 148 25.70 -12.12 -5.18
C ASN A 148 24.74 -10.95 -4.96
N ALA A 149 23.97 -10.99 -3.88
CA ALA A 149 23.00 -9.97 -3.50
C ALA A 149 23.61 -8.57 -3.34
N SER A 150 24.86 -8.46 -2.84
CA SER A 150 25.51 -7.14 -2.64
C SER A 150 25.89 -6.43 -3.94
N LYS A 151 25.84 -7.14 -5.07
CA LYS A 151 26.06 -6.59 -6.41
C LYS A 151 24.75 -6.40 -7.19
N ALA A 152 23.61 -6.84 -6.65
CA ALA A 152 22.32 -6.72 -7.31
C ALA A 152 21.77 -5.29 -7.16
N ASP A 153 21.07 -4.83 -8.18
CA ASP A 153 20.28 -3.59 -8.15
C ASP A 153 18.88 -3.82 -7.59
N ILE A 154 18.36 -5.02 -7.82
CA ILE A 154 17.06 -5.48 -7.33
C ILE A 154 17.28 -6.76 -6.54
N VAL A 155 16.98 -6.72 -5.25
CA VAL A 155 16.96 -7.91 -4.39
C VAL A 155 15.50 -8.27 -4.15
N ILE A 156 15.14 -9.50 -4.50
CA ILE A 156 13.80 -10.05 -4.32
C ILE A 156 13.83 -11.00 -3.14
N SER A 157 12.98 -10.75 -2.16
CA SER A 157 12.78 -11.60 -0.99
C SER A 157 11.30 -11.73 -0.69
N PHE A 158 10.96 -12.82 -0.05
CA PHE A 158 9.63 -13.15 0.44
C PHE A 158 9.71 -13.31 1.95
N SER A 159 8.74 -12.73 2.64
CA SER A 159 8.53 -12.82 4.07
C SER A 159 7.04 -13.05 4.32
N ASP A 160 6.72 -13.67 5.45
CA ASP A 160 5.33 -13.82 5.87
C ASP A 160 4.76 -12.46 6.31
N LEU A 161 3.47 -12.29 6.09
CA LEU A 161 2.75 -11.07 6.47
C LEU A 161 2.84 -10.85 7.99
N GLY A 162 3.70 -9.93 8.42
CA GLY A 162 3.89 -9.55 9.82
C GLY A 162 5.33 -9.29 10.20
N ASP A 163 6.29 -9.99 9.59
CA ASP A 163 7.69 -9.97 10.07
C ASP A 163 8.48 -8.74 9.59
N ASP A 164 8.19 -8.20 8.40
CA ASP A 164 8.86 -6.99 7.85
C ASP A 164 8.05 -5.70 8.01
N PHE A 165 6.77 -5.81 8.36
CA PHE A 165 5.84 -4.67 8.43
C PHE A 165 5.86 -3.96 9.80
N ASP A 166 6.60 -4.50 10.77
CA ASP A 166 6.66 -4.02 12.16
C ASP A 166 7.59 -2.79 12.36
N ASN A 167 8.15 -2.23 11.27
CA ASN A 167 8.88 -0.95 11.30
C ASN A 167 7.97 0.29 11.48
N GLY A 168 6.75 0.10 11.99
CA GLY A 168 5.85 1.18 12.42
C GLY A 168 5.17 1.98 11.31
N GLU A 169 5.28 1.59 10.04
CA GLU A 169 4.69 2.36 8.92
C GLU A 169 3.49 1.72 8.22
N PHE A 170 3.22 0.42 8.41
CA PHE A 170 2.11 -0.26 7.75
C PHE A 170 1.38 -1.16 8.75
N PHE A 171 0.25 -0.68 9.27
CA PHE A 171 -0.73 -1.59 9.87
C PHE A 171 -1.28 -2.50 8.76
N VAL A 172 -1.50 -3.77 9.10
CA VAL A 172 -1.94 -4.80 8.14
C VAL A 172 -3.33 -4.43 7.62
N VAL A 173 -3.36 -3.69 6.52
CA VAL A 173 -4.58 -3.53 5.73
C VAL A 173 -4.81 -4.89 5.07
N PRO A 174 -5.94 -5.59 5.35
CA PRO A 174 -6.23 -6.84 4.70
C PRO A 174 -6.23 -6.66 3.18
N GLY A 175 -5.68 -7.63 2.45
CA GLY A 175 -5.60 -7.56 1.00
C GLY A 175 -4.32 -6.91 0.45
N VAL A 176 -3.35 -6.54 1.29
CA VAL A 176 -2.02 -6.17 0.76
C VAL A 176 -1.22 -7.41 0.38
N LEU A 177 -0.63 -7.40 -0.83
CA LEU A 177 0.27 -8.42 -1.38
C LEU A 177 1.75 -8.12 -1.08
#